data_AF-A0A8T9Q5L9-F1
#
_entry.id   AF-A0A8T9Q5L9-F1
#
_cell.length_a   1.000
_cell.length_b   1.000
_cell.length_c   1.000
_cell.angle_alpha   90.00
_cell.angle_beta   90.00
_cell.angle_gamma   90.00
#
_symmetry.space_group_name_H-M   'P 1'
#
loop_
_entity.id
_entity.type
_entity.pdbx_description
1 polymer ?
#
loop_
_entity_poly.entity_id
_entity_poly.type
_entity_poly.pdbx_seq_one_letter_code
_entity_poly.pdbx_strand_id
1 'polypeptide(L)'
;MRVTEDGRGLQGSVAPTPPLQAVVWATGYGPAFDWIQVPVFDAAGEPRHQRGLTEAPGLAFLGLPWLHTRSSALMGGAGPDARYVVEALLKRT
;
A
#
# COMPACT_ATOMS: atom_id res chain seq x y z
N MET A 1 -14.17 -14.50 -19.67
CA MET A 1 -13.23 -15.24 -18.81
C MET A 1 -13.90 -16.54 -18.38
N ARG A 2 -13.23 -17.68 -18.51
CA ARG A 2 -13.74 -19.01 -18.10
C ARG A 2 -12.70 -19.68 -17.19
N VAL A 3 -13.14 -20.49 -16.22
CA VAL A 3 -12.24 -21.34 -15.43
C VAL A 3 -11.71 -22.46 -16.33
N THR A 4 -10.43 -22.79 -16.24
CA THR A 4 -9.83 -23.91 -16.99
C THR A 4 -10.44 -25.24 -16.56
N GLU A 5 -10.43 -26.25 -17.43
CA GLU A 5 -11.08 -27.55 -17.16
C GLU A 5 -10.51 -28.28 -15.92
N ASP A 6 -9.25 -28.03 -15.58
CA ASP A 6 -8.60 -28.55 -14.38
C ASP A 6 -8.92 -27.76 -13.09
N GLY A 7 -9.68 -26.66 -13.20
CA GLY A 7 -10.11 -25.82 -12.08
C GLY A 7 -9.02 -24.92 -11.49
N ARG A 8 -7.82 -24.87 -12.07
CA ARG A 8 -6.64 -24.21 -11.47
C ARG A 8 -6.30 -22.86 -12.06
N GLY A 9 -6.99 -22.45 -13.11
CA GLY A 9 -6.69 -21.23 -13.84
C GLY A 9 -7.92 -20.52 -14.35
N LEU A 10 -7.69 -19.29 -14.80
CA LEU A 10 -8.67 -18.48 -15.50
C LEU A 10 -8.16 -18.25 -16.92
N GLN A 11 -8.94 -18.65 -17.91
CA GLN A 11 -8.67 -18.36 -19.31
C GLN A 11 -9.43 -17.11 -19.74
N GLY A 12 -8.68 -16.06 -20.05
CA GLY A 12 -9.19 -14.87 -20.72
C GLY A 12 -9.37 -15.12 -22.23
N SER A 13 -10.20 -14.30 -22.86
CA SER A 13 -10.26 -14.20 -24.32
C SER A 13 -9.48 -12.97 -24.74
N VAL A 14 -8.45 -13.14 -25.57
CA VAL A 14 -7.79 -12.01 -26.23
C VAL A 14 -8.61 -11.66 -27.47
N ALA A 15 -9.02 -10.41 -27.60
CA ALA A 15 -9.69 -9.89 -28.77
C ALA A 15 -9.03 -8.57 -29.20
N PRO A 16 -8.94 -8.27 -30.50
CA PRO A 16 -8.46 -6.98 -30.97
C PRO A 16 -9.35 -5.86 -30.43
N THR A 17 -8.74 -4.82 -29.86
CA THR A 17 -9.47 -3.59 -29.55
C THR A 17 -9.59 -2.77 -30.84
N PRO A 18 -10.78 -2.25 -31.20
CA PRO A 18 -10.91 -1.25 -32.26
C PRO A 18 -10.00 -0.05 -32.00
N PRO A 19 -9.64 0.76 -33.03
CA PRO A 19 -8.77 1.91 -32.85
C PRO A 19 -9.27 2.85 -31.74
N LEU A 20 -8.38 3.17 -30.79
CA LEU A 20 -8.64 4.12 -29.70
C LEU A 20 -7.95 5.45 -30.01
N GLN A 21 -8.64 6.57 -29.77
CA GLN A 21 -8.04 7.90 -29.90
C GLN A 21 -7.16 8.27 -28.71
N ALA A 22 -7.44 7.69 -27.54
CA ALA A 22 -6.68 7.90 -26.31
C ALA A 22 -6.87 6.72 -25.34
N VAL A 23 -5.92 6.57 -24.42
CA VAL A 23 -6.00 5.66 -23.28
C VAL A 23 -5.76 6.47 -22.00
N VAL A 24 -6.64 6.32 -21.01
CA VAL A 24 -6.49 6.93 -19.68
C VAL A 24 -6.15 5.84 -18.68
N TRP A 25 -4.96 5.92 -18.10
CA TRP A 25 -4.52 5.02 -17.06
C TRP A 25 -5.04 5.49 -15.70
N ALA A 26 -6.15 4.92 -15.26
CA ALA A 26 -6.74 5.14 -13.93
C ALA A 26 -6.37 3.99 -12.95
N THR A 27 -5.17 3.42 -13.11
CA THR A 27 -4.70 2.24 -12.36
C THR A 27 -4.02 2.58 -11.04
N GLY A 28 -4.11 3.83 -10.59
CA GLY A 28 -3.56 4.29 -9.31
C GLY A 28 -2.11 4.79 -9.41
N TYR A 29 -1.44 4.84 -8.27
CA TYR A 29 -0.05 5.27 -8.09
C TYR A 29 0.66 4.33 -7.11
N GLY A 30 1.99 4.26 -7.19
CA GLY A 30 2.83 3.61 -6.19
C GLY A 30 3.37 4.60 -5.16
N PRO A 31 3.82 4.12 -3.98
CA PRO A 31 4.51 4.98 -3.03
C PRO A 31 5.88 5.42 -3.57
N ALA A 32 6.29 6.64 -3.25
CA ALA A 32 7.61 7.19 -3.60
C ALA A 32 8.49 7.27 -2.34
N PHE A 33 9.05 6.14 -1.92
CA PHE A 33 9.86 6.03 -0.69
C PHE A 33 11.36 6.17 -0.90
N ASP A 34 11.84 6.38 -2.13
CA ASP A 34 13.27 6.43 -2.48
C ASP A 34 14.10 7.46 -1.70
N TRP A 35 13.44 8.47 -1.12
CA TRP A 35 14.09 9.49 -0.28
C TRP A 35 14.43 8.99 1.14
N ILE A 36 13.86 7.86 1.58
CA ILE A 36 14.08 7.28 2.90
C ILE A 36 15.25 6.29 2.82
N GLN A 37 16.43 6.71 3.27
CA GLN A 37 17.66 5.90 3.23
C GLN A 37 17.87 5.04 4.49
N VAL A 38 16.78 4.50 5.05
CA VAL A 38 16.78 3.69 6.27
C VAL A 38 16.36 2.26 5.89
N PRO A 39 16.99 1.19 6.42
CA PRO A 39 16.75 -0.19 5.99
C PRO A 39 15.43 -0.78 6.53
N VAL A 40 14.32 -0.09 6.30
CA VAL A 40 12.97 -0.46 6.78
C VAL A 40 12.06 -1.04 5.69
N PHE A 41 12.53 -1.20 4.46
CA PHE A 41 11.73 -1.75 3.35
C PHE A 41 12.03 -3.22 3.10
N ASP A 42 11.00 -4.00 2.75
CA ASP A 42 11.16 -5.38 2.29
C ASP A 42 11.62 -5.48 0.82
N ALA A 43 11.71 -6.70 0.30
CA ALA A 43 12.15 -6.95 -1.08
C ALA A 43 11.18 -6.40 -2.15
N ALA A 44 9.93 -6.11 -1.79
CA ALA A 44 8.94 -5.49 -2.67
C ALA A 44 8.96 -3.95 -2.59
N GLY A 45 9.79 -3.37 -1.71
CA GLY A 45 9.84 -1.93 -1.46
C GLY A 45 8.77 -1.44 -0.49
N GLU A 46 8.05 -2.35 0.16
CA GLU A 46 7.02 -2.00 1.14
C GLU A 46 7.64 -1.80 2.53
N PRO A 47 7.17 -0.80 3.30
CA PRO A 47 7.70 -0.53 4.62
C PRO A 47 7.34 -1.67 5.59
N ARG A 48 8.35 -2.26 6.21
CA ARG A 48 8.19 -3.17 7.34
C ARG A 48 7.78 -2.36 8.56
N HIS A 49 6.53 -2.51 8.96
CA HIS A 49 5.97 -1.83 10.12
C HIS A 49 4.94 -2.71 10.84
N GLN A 50 4.69 -2.39 12.10
CA GLN A 50 3.50 -2.84 12.82
C GLN A 50 2.65 -1.62 13.16
N ARG A 51 1.47 -1.50 12.53
CA ARG A 51 0.55 -0.35 12.71
C ARG A 51 1.26 1.00 12.53
N GLY A 52 2.10 1.10 11.50
CA GLY A 52 2.88 2.30 11.18
C GLY A 52 4.22 2.41 11.88
N LEU A 53 4.46 1.69 12.99
CA LEU A 53 5.74 1.76 13.70
C LEU A 53 6.79 0.86 13.05
N THR A 54 7.97 1.41 12.77
CA THR A 54 9.10 0.66 12.24
C THR A 54 10.03 0.17 13.37
N GLU A 55 10.98 -0.69 13.01
CA GLU A 55 12.10 -1.05 13.90
C GLU A 55 13.14 0.07 14.04
N ALA A 56 13.19 1.00 13.08
CA ALA A 56 14.08 2.15 13.16
C ALA A 56 13.56 3.16 14.19
N PRO A 57 14.35 3.51 15.23
CA PRO A 57 13.94 4.49 16.23
C PRO A 57 13.58 5.84 15.59
N GLY A 58 12.46 6.42 16.00
CA GLY A 58 11.99 7.72 15.51
C GLY A 58 11.31 7.70 14.14
N LEU A 59 11.25 6.56 13.44
CA LEU A 59 10.61 6.45 12.13
C LEU A 59 9.29 5.66 12.18
N ALA A 60 8.23 6.26 11.67
CA ALA A 60 6.92 5.64 11.52
C ALA A 60 6.24 6.09 10.22
N PHE A 61 5.33 5.27 9.72
CA PHE A 61 4.49 5.52 8.55
C PHE A 61 3.04 5.78 8.97
N LEU A 62 2.40 6.71 8.27
CA LEU A 62 0.99 7.05 8.42
C LEU A 62 0.34 7.10 7.04
N GLY A 63 -0.97 6.86 6.95
CA GLY A 63 -1.71 6.96 5.69
C GLY A 63 -1.54 5.76 4.78
N LEU A 64 -0.87 4.69 5.24
CA LEU A 64 -0.85 3.41 4.56
C LEU A 64 -2.21 2.72 4.66
N PRO A 65 -2.59 1.90 3.67
CA PRO A 65 -3.78 1.07 3.78
C PRO A 65 -3.61 0.07 4.93
N TRP A 66 -4.71 -0.24 5.63
CA TRP A 66 -4.75 -1.31 6.63
C TRP A 66 -3.75 -1.18 7.79
N LEU A 67 -3.53 0.03 8.32
CA LEU A 67 -2.80 0.18 9.59
C LEU A 67 -3.61 -0.43 10.74
N HIS A 68 -4.62 0.30 11.24
CA HIS A 68 -5.60 -0.27 12.16
C HIS A 68 -6.90 -0.65 11.46
N THR A 69 -7.27 0.06 10.40
CA THR A 69 -8.54 -0.15 9.70
C THR A 69 -8.36 0.05 8.20
N ARG A 70 -9.41 -0.30 7.44
CA ARG A 70 -9.44 0.01 6.00
C ARG A 70 -9.39 1.51 5.70
N SER A 71 -9.86 2.36 6.63
CA SER A 71 -9.91 3.81 6.44
C SER A 71 -8.60 4.53 6.78
N SER A 72 -7.57 3.80 7.22
CA SER A 72 -6.24 4.34 7.57
C SER A 72 -5.60 5.23 6.49
N ALA A 73 -5.83 4.90 5.22
CA ALA A 73 -5.32 5.67 4.08
C ALA A 73 -6.22 6.86 3.66
N LEU A 74 -7.35 7.07 4.34
CA LEU A 74 -8.32 8.11 4.02
C LEU A 74 -8.17 9.28 4.99
N MET A 75 -8.38 10.50 4.49
CA MET A 75 -8.28 11.72 5.32
C MET A 75 -9.13 11.63 6.60
N GLY A 76 -10.35 11.09 6.52
CA GLY A 76 -11.23 10.94 7.68
C GLY A 76 -10.91 9.76 8.61
N GLY A 77 -10.01 8.86 8.21
CA GLY A 77 -9.66 7.65 8.97
C GLY A 77 -8.24 7.61 9.54
N ALA A 78 -7.36 8.52 9.12
CA ALA A 78 -5.97 8.55 9.58
C ALA A 78 -5.79 9.05 11.03
N GLY A 79 -6.77 9.76 11.60
CA GLY A 79 -6.66 10.40 12.92
C GLY A 79 -6.34 9.42 14.07
N PRO A 80 -7.05 8.30 14.22
CA PRO A 80 -6.73 7.28 15.21
C PRO A 80 -5.31 6.70 15.06
N ASP A 81 -4.86 6.44 13.83
CA ASP A 81 -3.51 5.92 13.57
C ASP A 81 -2.44 6.95 13.95
N ALA A 82 -2.67 8.22 13.63
CA ALA A 82 -1.75 9.31 13.98
C ALA A 82 -1.57 9.42 15.49
N ARG A 83 -2.69 9.34 16.25
CA ARG A 83 -2.64 9.34 17.72
C ARG A 83 -1.83 8.16 18.25
N TYR A 84 -2.10 6.96 17.77
CA TYR A 84 -1.36 5.76 18.17
C TYR A 84 0.15 5.87 17.91
N VAL A 85 0.53 6.29 16.70
CA VAL A 85 1.93 6.42 16.29
C VAL A 85 2.65 7.45 17.17
N VAL A 86 2.07 8.64 17.36
CA VAL A 86 2.67 9.70 18.16
C VAL A 86 2.85 9.26 19.61
N GLU A 87 1.82 8.66 20.22
CA GLU A 87 1.91 8.15 21.60
C GLU A 87 3.01 7.09 21.75
N ALA A 88 3.18 6.21 20.76
CA ALA A 88 4.23 5.19 20.80
C ALA A 88 5.63 5.76 20.62
N LEU A 89 5.81 6.76 19.76
CA LEU A 89 7.09 7.44 19.56
C LEU A 89 7.53 8.21 20.82
N LEU A 90 6.59 8.91 21.46
CA LEU A 90 6.86 9.66 22.70
C LEU A 90 7.25 8.76 23.88
N LYS A 91 6.81 7.49 23.90
CA LYS A 91 7.19 6.50 24.92
C LYS A 91 8.56 5.86 24.68
N ARG A 92 9.08 5.95 23.45
CA ARG A 92 10.33 5.32 23.01
C ARG A 92 11.52 6.28 22.99
N THR A 93 11.27 7.55 23.26
CA THR A 93 12.27 8.63 23.35
C THR A 93 12.52 8.94 24.82
#